data_AF-B6ANW7-F1
#
_entry.id   AF-B6ANW7-F1
#
_cell.length_a   1.000
_cell.length_b   1.000
_cell.length_c   1.000
_cell.angle_alpha   90.00
_cell.angle_beta   90.00
_cell.angle_gamma   90.00
#
_symmetry.space_group_name_H-M   'P 1'
#
loop_
_entity.id
_entity.type
_entity.pdbx_description
1 polymer ?
#
loop_
_entity_poly.entity_id
_entity_poly.type
_entity_poly.pdbx_seq_one_letter_code
_entity_poly.pdbx_strand_id
1 'polypeptide(L)'
;MAHDRSGGKVGKTELPGTTPFRPRNGRLRTGGLPWLGRMIDKGRAFRSGTLGDYAFPCSMDLDLLRYLGMEPDAFLALLDLCPQDQALLETLGIESRSSSEKSLWAEVFEVRHARLLSELDKEEQDERIGNTDE
;
A
#
# COMPACT_ATOMS: atom_id res chain seq x y z
N MET A 1 25.39 -31.04 -26.55
CA MET A 1 23.92 -31.15 -26.59
C MET A 1 23.38 -30.16 -25.57
N ALA A 2 22.64 -29.15 -26.04
CA ALA A 2 22.22 -27.99 -25.26
C ALA A 2 21.11 -28.37 -24.26
N HIS A 3 21.16 -27.78 -23.07
CA HIS A 3 20.12 -27.86 -22.06
C HIS A 3 18.97 -26.94 -22.43
N ASP A 4 17.82 -27.51 -22.80
CA ASP A 4 16.56 -26.77 -22.92
C ASP A 4 15.84 -26.78 -21.57
N ARG A 5 15.75 -25.61 -20.94
CA ARG A 5 14.93 -25.35 -19.74
C ARG A 5 13.67 -24.61 -20.19
N SER A 6 12.66 -25.34 -20.62
CA SER A 6 11.32 -24.77 -20.78
C SER A 6 10.56 -24.84 -19.46
N GLY A 7 10.81 -23.85 -18.60
CA GLY A 7 9.95 -23.55 -17.45
C GLY A 7 8.82 -22.63 -17.89
N GLY A 8 7.73 -23.20 -18.40
CA GLY A 8 6.52 -22.45 -18.71
C GLY A 8 5.96 -21.81 -17.44
N LYS A 9 5.81 -20.48 -17.45
CA LYS A 9 5.10 -19.76 -16.39
C LYS A 9 3.66 -20.26 -16.37
N VAL A 10 3.28 -20.96 -15.31
CA VAL A 10 1.89 -21.33 -15.04
C VAL A 10 1.13 -20.02 -14.79
N GLY A 11 0.27 -19.65 -15.75
CA GLY A 11 -0.65 -18.53 -15.58
C GLY A 11 -1.58 -18.82 -14.40
N LYS A 12 -1.69 -17.88 -13.46
CA LYS A 12 -2.61 -18.00 -12.32
C LYS A 12 -4.04 -17.99 -12.86
N THR A 13 -4.78 -19.05 -12.59
CA THR A 13 -6.21 -19.14 -12.88
C THR A 13 -6.97 -18.25 -11.90
N GLU A 14 -7.42 -17.08 -12.34
CA GLU A 14 -8.35 -16.25 -11.58
C GLU A 14 -9.75 -16.87 -11.63
N LEU A 15 -10.41 -16.98 -10.48
CA LEU A 15 -11.80 -17.43 -10.40
C LEU A 15 -12.72 -16.30 -10.89
N PRO A 16 -13.67 -16.58 -11.79
CA PRO A 16 -14.56 -15.55 -12.31
C PRO A 16 -15.45 -15.00 -11.17
N GLY A 17 -15.37 -13.69 -10.93
CA GLY A 17 -16.25 -12.95 -10.01
C GLY A 17 -15.57 -12.30 -8.79
N THR A 18 -14.30 -12.59 -8.50
CA THR A 18 -13.53 -11.88 -7.46
C THR A 18 -12.60 -10.86 -8.08
N THR A 19 -12.90 -9.56 -7.91
CA THR A 19 -11.94 -8.50 -8.23
C THR A 19 -10.69 -8.68 -7.38
N PRO A 20 -9.48 -8.74 -7.96
CA PRO A 20 -8.26 -8.89 -7.19
C PRO A 20 -8.11 -7.70 -6.23
N PHE A 21 -7.63 -7.99 -5.01
CA PHE A 21 -7.37 -6.95 -4.02
C PHE A 21 -6.43 -5.89 -4.60
N ARG A 22 -6.81 -4.62 -4.44
CA ARG A 22 -5.99 -3.47 -4.81
C ARG A 22 -6.04 -2.44 -3.67
N PRO A 23 -4.88 -2.07 -3.10
CA PRO A 23 -4.86 -1.02 -2.10
C PRO A 23 -4.98 0.36 -2.77
N ARG A 24 -5.37 1.38 -2.00
CA ARG A 24 -5.50 2.77 -2.47
C ARG A 24 -4.22 3.30 -3.15
N ASN A 25 -4.39 4.30 -4.02
CA ASN A 25 -3.26 4.97 -4.68
C ASN A 25 -2.27 5.52 -3.64
N GLY A 26 -0.98 5.37 -3.91
CA GLY A 26 0.09 5.73 -2.97
C GLY A 26 0.20 7.22 -2.65
N ARG A 27 -0.31 8.10 -3.52
CA ARG A 27 -0.32 9.57 -3.35
C ARG A 27 -1.56 10.09 -2.63
N LEU A 28 -2.61 9.27 -2.52
CA LEU A 28 -3.80 9.65 -1.78
C LEU A 28 -3.42 9.86 -0.31
N ARG A 29 -3.53 11.10 0.16
CA ARG A 29 -3.16 11.47 1.53
C ARG A 29 -4.25 11.06 2.51
N THR A 30 -3.87 10.31 3.53
CA THR A 30 -4.74 9.92 4.66
C THR A 30 -4.14 10.54 5.92
N GLY A 31 -4.90 11.37 6.64
CA GLY A 31 -4.37 12.17 7.77
C GLY A 31 -3.24 13.14 7.37
N GLY A 32 -3.18 13.53 6.10
CA GLY A 32 -2.11 14.38 5.53
C GLY A 32 -0.84 13.64 5.09
N LEU A 33 -0.76 12.31 5.31
CA LEU A 33 0.40 11.50 4.97
C LEU A 33 0.16 10.69 3.68
N PRO A 34 1.09 10.71 2.71
CA PRO A 34 1.07 9.81 1.56
C PRO A 34 1.32 8.38 2.04
N TRP A 35 0.95 7.40 1.22
CA TRP A 35 1.13 5.96 1.47
C TRP A 35 0.36 5.37 2.65
N LEU A 36 -0.09 6.17 3.63
CA LEU A 36 -0.79 5.66 4.81
C LEU A 36 -2.05 4.88 4.48
N GLY A 37 -2.93 5.42 3.62
CA GLY A 37 -4.13 4.69 3.19
C GLY A 37 -3.79 3.35 2.53
N ARG A 38 -2.77 3.34 1.66
CA ARG A 38 -2.30 2.12 0.99
C ARG A 38 -1.74 1.10 1.98
N MET A 39 -0.97 1.55 2.97
CA MET A 39 -0.43 0.71 4.03
C MET A 39 -1.53 0.11 4.91
N ILE A 40 -2.58 0.87 5.22
CA ILE A 40 -3.77 0.39 5.94
C ILE A 40 -4.43 -0.74 5.16
N ASP A 41 -4.71 -0.53 3.88
CA ASP A 41 -5.38 -1.54 3.05
C ASP A 41 -4.55 -2.82 2.97
N LYS A 42 -3.24 -2.69 2.76
CA LYS A 42 -2.31 -3.82 2.73
C LYS A 42 -2.27 -4.55 4.07
N GLY A 43 -2.23 -3.83 5.19
CA GLY A 43 -2.24 -4.44 6.51
C GLY A 43 -3.52 -5.22 6.76
N ARG A 44 -4.68 -4.66 6.39
CA ARG A 44 -5.97 -5.37 6.50
C ARG A 44 -6.02 -6.61 5.60
N ALA A 45 -5.58 -6.51 4.36
CA ALA A 45 -5.54 -7.62 3.42
C ALA A 45 -4.53 -8.71 3.83
N PHE A 46 -3.41 -8.33 4.45
CA PHE A 46 -2.46 -9.26 5.05
C PHE A 46 -3.12 -10.08 6.17
N ARG A 47 -3.88 -9.43 7.06
CA ARG A 47 -4.61 -10.10 8.15
C ARG A 47 -5.71 -11.04 7.64
N SER A 48 -6.39 -10.69 6.56
CA SER A 48 -7.44 -11.53 5.96
C SER A 48 -6.91 -12.59 5.00
N GLY A 49 -5.60 -12.63 4.72
CA GLY A 49 -5.00 -13.57 3.75
C GLY A 49 -5.36 -13.27 2.29
N THR A 50 -5.76 -12.03 1.98
CA THR A 50 -6.20 -11.59 0.64
C THR A 50 -5.23 -10.58 0.01
N LEU A 51 -3.99 -10.51 0.49
CA LEU A 51 -3.00 -9.52 0.04
C LEU A 51 -2.58 -9.70 -1.43
N GLY A 52 -2.68 -10.91 -1.98
CA GLY A 52 -2.27 -11.20 -3.36
C GLY A 52 -0.76 -11.09 -3.54
N ASP A 53 -0.33 -10.40 -4.60
CA ASP A 53 1.09 -10.22 -4.96
C ASP A 53 1.76 -9.02 -4.27
N TYR A 54 1.01 -8.26 -3.45
CA TYR A 54 1.57 -7.20 -2.64
C TYR A 54 2.37 -7.77 -1.46
N ALA A 55 3.39 -7.02 -1.01
CA ALA A 55 4.17 -7.37 0.18
C ALA A 55 3.85 -6.41 1.34
N PHE A 56 3.69 -6.95 2.55
CA PHE A 56 3.54 -6.19 3.79
C PHE A 56 4.39 -6.82 4.91
N PRO A 57 5.22 -6.03 5.65
CA PRO A 57 5.60 -4.65 5.33
C PRO A 57 6.59 -4.62 4.15
N CYS A 58 6.39 -3.69 3.20
CA CYS A 58 7.41 -3.37 2.18
C CYS A 58 8.33 -2.23 2.65
N SER A 59 9.33 -1.87 1.85
CA SER A 59 10.27 -0.78 2.17
C SER A 59 9.58 0.56 2.47
N MET A 60 8.49 0.88 1.76
CA MET A 60 7.73 2.11 1.97
C MET A 60 6.86 2.07 3.23
N ASP A 61 6.29 0.91 3.55
CA ASP A 61 5.57 0.71 4.81
C ASP A 61 6.53 0.90 5.99
N LEU A 62 7.73 0.33 5.90
CA LEU A 62 8.75 0.48 6.94
C LEU A 62 9.21 1.93 7.12
N ASP A 63 9.32 2.71 6.05
CA ASP A 63 9.67 4.14 6.13
C ASP A 63 8.57 4.95 6.87
N LEU A 64 7.30 4.67 6.54
CA LEU A 64 6.16 5.29 7.23
C LEU A 64 6.04 4.83 8.69
N LEU A 65 6.23 3.54 8.98
CA LEU A 65 6.22 2.99 10.34
C LEU A 65 7.32 3.60 11.22
N ARG A 66 8.52 3.84 10.66
CA ARG A 66 9.60 4.56 11.37
C ARG A 66 9.21 6.00 11.68
N TYR A 67 8.56 6.71 10.77
CA TYR A 67 8.03 8.05 11.03
C TYR A 67 6.98 8.05 12.15
N LEU A 68 6.13 7.03 12.17
CA LEU A 68 5.12 6.86 13.22
C LEU A 68 5.69 6.35 14.56
N GLY A 69 6.96 5.90 14.59
CA GLY A 69 7.57 5.30 15.77
C GLY A 69 6.94 3.96 16.15
N MET A 70 6.50 3.17 15.15
CA MET A 70 5.69 1.98 15.35
C MET A 70 6.32 0.75 14.68
N GLU A 71 6.24 -0.40 15.35
CA GLU A 71 6.64 -1.70 14.78
C GLU A 71 5.51 -2.29 13.91
N PRO A 72 5.82 -3.08 12.88
CA PRO A 72 4.80 -3.68 11.99
C PRO A 72 3.72 -4.48 12.73
N ASP A 73 4.11 -5.30 13.71
CA ASP A 73 3.16 -6.12 14.47
C ASP A 73 2.24 -5.27 15.36
N ALA A 74 2.77 -4.17 15.91
CA ALA A 74 1.96 -3.21 16.68
C ALA A 74 0.95 -2.49 15.79
N PHE A 75 1.34 -2.15 14.56
CA PHE A 75 0.42 -1.58 13.58
C PHE A 75 -0.70 -2.57 13.19
N LEU A 76 -0.35 -3.84 12.94
CA LEU A 76 -1.34 -4.88 12.65
C LEU A 76 -2.33 -5.09 13.81
N ALA A 77 -1.84 -5.16 15.04
CA ALA A 77 -2.71 -5.25 16.22
C ALA A 77 -3.65 -4.04 16.33
N LEU A 78 -3.16 -2.85 15.98
CA LEU A 78 -3.98 -1.65 16.00
C LEU A 78 -5.06 -1.65 14.90
N LEU A 79 -4.78 -2.20 13.71
CA LEU A 79 -5.79 -2.38 12.65
C LEU A 79 -6.95 -3.28 13.09
N ASP A 80 -6.69 -4.29 13.92
CA ASP A 80 -7.73 -5.17 14.47
C ASP A 80 -8.63 -4.43 15.47
N LEU A 81 -8.08 -3.48 16.22
CA LEU A 81 -8.82 -2.64 17.17
C LEU A 81 -9.58 -1.49 16.48
N CYS A 82 -9.08 -1.02 15.34
CA CYS A 82 -9.62 0.11 14.61
C CYS A 82 -10.16 -0.32 13.23
N PRO A 83 -11.44 -0.72 13.10
CA PRO A 83 -12.01 -1.16 11.83
C PRO A 83 -12.17 -0.02 10.82
N GLN A 84 -12.20 1.23 11.28
CA GLN A 84 -12.34 2.43 10.46
C GLN A 84 -11.04 3.25 10.48
N ASP A 85 -10.71 3.87 9.35
CA ASP A 85 -9.52 4.71 9.22
C ASP A 85 -9.52 5.88 10.20
N GLN A 86 -10.67 6.51 10.41
CA GLN A 86 -10.79 7.64 11.34
C GLN A 86 -10.35 7.26 12.77
N ALA A 87 -10.84 6.12 13.27
CA ALA A 87 -10.45 5.61 14.59
C ALA A 87 -8.96 5.26 14.67
N LEU A 88 -8.39 4.75 13.57
CA LEU A 88 -6.95 4.47 13.48
C LEU A 88 -6.13 5.77 13.52
N LEU A 89 -6.52 6.79 12.75
CA LEU A 89 -5.84 8.09 12.71
C LEU A 89 -5.87 8.79 14.07
N GLU A 90 -7.00 8.72 14.76
CA GLU A 90 -7.17 9.22 16.12
C GLU A 90 -6.25 8.48 17.10
N THR A 91 -6.23 7.15 17.06
CA THR A 91 -5.41 6.34 17.97
C THR A 91 -3.92 6.51 17.71
N LEU A 92 -3.53 6.67 16.45
CA LEU A 92 -2.17 7.01 16.07
C LEU A 92 -1.79 8.44 16.48
N GLY A 93 -2.75 9.32 16.79
CA GLY A 93 -2.50 10.74 17.08
C GLY A 93 -2.05 11.52 15.85
N ILE A 94 -2.52 11.14 14.66
CA ILE A 94 -2.11 11.79 13.40
C ILE A 94 -2.58 13.25 13.37
N GLU A 95 -3.79 13.52 13.82
CA GLU A 95 -4.34 14.88 13.81
C GLU A 95 -3.70 15.80 14.87
N SER A 96 -3.18 15.23 15.96
CA SER A 96 -2.45 15.99 16.98
C SER A 96 -0.99 16.30 16.62
N ARG A 97 -0.43 15.68 15.58
CA ARG A 97 0.92 15.99 15.10
C ARG A 97 0.96 17.35 14.41
N SER A 98 2.11 18.03 14.52
CA SER A 98 2.33 19.31 13.86
C SER A 98 2.04 19.23 12.35
N SER A 99 1.17 20.12 11.86
CA SER A 99 0.82 20.18 10.44
C SER A 99 2.03 20.45 9.55
N SER A 100 2.97 21.29 10.00
CA SER A 100 4.19 21.59 9.23
C SER A 100 5.16 20.41 9.19
N GLU A 101 5.29 19.67 10.30
CA GLU A 101 6.11 18.45 10.34
C GLU A 101 5.54 17.37 9.40
N LYS A 102 4.22 17.13 9.47
CA LYS A 102 3.53 16.20 8.57
C LYS A 102 3.73 16.58 7.11
N SER A 103 3.56 17.86 6.77
CA SER A 103 3.74 18.34 5.38
C SER A 103 5.16 18.13 4.90
N LEU A 104 6.16 18.55 5.69
CA LEU A 104 7.57 18.41 5.33
C LEU A 104 7.96 16.94 5.15
N TRP A 105 7.54 16.08 6.08
CA TRP A 105 7.82 14.65 5.96
C TRP A 105 7.16 14.05 4.73
N ALA A 106 5.90 14.40 4.46
CA ALA A 106 5.17 13.92 3.28
C ALA A 106 5.83 14.35 1.97
N GLU A 107 6.27 15.60 1.86
CA GLU A 107 7.01 16.10 0.70
C GLU A 107 8.33 15.34 0.51
N VAL A 108 9.09 15.14 1.59
CA VAL A 108 10.35 14.38 1.55
C VAL A 108 10.10 12.91 1.15
N PHE A 109 9.04 12.29 1.66
CA PHE A 109 8.65 10.94 1.31
C PHE A 109 8.33 10.82 -0.19
N GLU A 110 7.50 11.72 -0.71
CA GLU A 110 7.10 11.75 -2.13
C GLU A 110 8.32 11.95 -3.05
N VAL A 111 9.28 12.80 -2.66
CA VAL A 111 10.53 12.99 -3.41
C VAL A 111 11.42 11.75 -3.35
N ARG A 112 11.63 11.18 -2.15
CA ARG A 112 12.47 9.99 -1.95
C ARG A 112 11.96 8.80 -2.75
N HIS A 113 10.64 8.62 -2.79
CA HIS A 113 9.99 7.49 -3.44
C HIS A 113 9.39 7.85 -4.81
N ALA A 114 9.77 9.00 -5.38
CA ALA A 114 9.17 9.54 -6.60
C ALA A 114 9.19 8.54 -7.77
N ARG A 115 10.29 7.80 -7.94
CA ARG A 115 10.41 6.78 -8.98
C ARG A 115 9.34 5.70 -8.85
N LEU A 116 9.24 5.08 -7.67
CA LEU A 116 8.29 3.99 -7.42
C LEU A 116 6.85 4.50 -7.50
N LEU A 117 6.56 5.68 -6.95
CA LEU A 117 5.23 6.29 -7.06
C LEU A 117 4.85 6.54 -8.52
N SER A 118 5.80 7.00 -9.35
CA SER A 118 5.55 7.26 -10.77
C SER A 118 5.38 5.98 -11.59
N GLU A 119 6.05 4.88 -11.19
CA GLU A 119 5.86 3.57 -11.79
C GLU A 119 4.46 3.03 -11.45
N LEU A 120 4.05 3.09 -10.19
CA LEU A 120 2.71 2.69 -9.74
C LEU A 120 1.59 3.51 -10.39
N ASP A 121 1.77 4.83 -10.52
CA ASP A 121 0.77 5.69 -11.18
C ASP A 121 0.57 5.31 -12.65
N LYS A 122 1.63 4.85 -13.34
CA LYS A 122 1.52 4.37 -14.73
C LYS A 122 0.79 3.05 -14.80
N GLU A 123 1.16 2.10 -13.93
CA GLU A 123 0.48 0.79 -13.84
C GLU A 123 -1.03 0.98 -13.59
N GLU A 124 -1.40 1.84 -12.62
CA GLU A 124 -2.79 2.14 -12.30
C GLU A 124 -3.53 2.89 -13.44
N GLN A 125 -2.83 3.66 -14.27
CA GLN A 125 -3.40 4.32 -15.46
C GLN A 125 -3.57 3.37 -16.65
N ASP A 126 -2.57 2.53 -16.92
CA ASP A 126 -2.56 1.57 -18.03
C ASP A 126 -3.67 0.53 -17.84
N GLU A 127 -3.88 0.06 -16.60
CA GLU A 127 -4.99 -0.82 -16.25
C GLU A 127 -6.35 -0.14 -16.42
N ARG A 128 -6.46 1.17 -16.12
CA ARG A 128 -7.71 1.90 -16.33
C ARG A 128 -8.04 2.02 -17.81
N ILE A 129 -7.04 2.22 -18.67
CA ILE A 129 -7.24 2.32 -20.12
C ILE A 129 -7.60 0.94 -20.70
N GLY A 130 -6.89 -0.12 -20.32
CA GLY A 130 -7.15 -1.49 -20.80
C GLY A 130 -8.54 -2.05 -20.44
N ASN A 131 -9.22 -1.46 -19.46
CA ASN A 131 -10.56 -1.87 -19.03
C ASN A 131 -11.70 -1.04 -19.67
N THR A 132 -11.39 -0.19 -20.66
CA THR A 132 -12.36 0.69 -21.35
C THR A 132 -12.69 0.21 -22.79
N ASP A 133 -12.08 -0.90 -23.24
CA ASP A 133 -12.34 -1.52 -24.54
C ASP A 133 -13.25 -2.76 -24.38
N GLU A 134 -14.51 -2.56 -24.02
CA GLU A 134 -15.61 -3.54 -24.18
C GLU A 134 -16.93 -2.87 -24.56
#